data_AF-A0A7C3A9B0-F1
#
_entry.id   AF-A0A7C3A9B0-F1
#
_cell.length_a   1.000
_cell.length_b   1.000
_cell.length_c   1.000
_cell.angle_alpha   90.00
_cell.angle_beta   90.00
_cell.angle_gamma   90.00
#
_symmetry.space_group_name_H-M   'P 1'
#
loop_
_entity.id
_entity.type
_entity.pdbx_description
1 polymer ?
#
loop_
_entity_poly.entity_id
_entity_poly.type
_entity_poly.pdbx_seq_one_letter_code
_entity_poly.pdbx_strand_id
1 'polypeptide(L)'
;MRTKWLNKNVDISLLSSPIEKFFVTRGFKVLVETKSKEEYLITAVKRMGKRTLAVKVKVFGKPDDFIIEFASPDEASSLKFLGSFLQLIGFGGWYAYKLRSKELYDRLENEFWSFIDPVVSRLSGSASK
;
A
#
# COMPACT_ATOMS: atom_id res chain seq x y z
N MET A 1 -3.05 -4.86 8.69
CA MET A 1 -2.52 -4.41 9.99
C MET A 1 -2.18 -2.93 9.96
N ARG A 2 -1.99 -2.29 11.12
CA ARG A 2 -1.49 -0.89 11.20
C ARG A 2 -0.40 -0.77 12.25
N THR A 3 0.56 0.10 11.99
CA THR A 3 1.64 0.44 12.91
C THR A 3 1.75 1.95 13.03
N LYS A 4 2.05 2.43 14.23
CA LYS A 4 2.22 3.86 14.54
C LYS A 4 3.71 4.15 14.76
N TRP A 5 4.22 5.20 14.14
CA TRP A 5 5.58 5.70 14.35
C TRP A 5 5.53 7.04 15.05
N LEU A 6 6.38 7.17 16.06
CA LEU A 6 6.51 8.37 16.89
C LEU A 6 7.94 8.88 16.87
N ASN A 7 8.11 10.21 16.91
CA ASN A 7 9.39 10.91 17.02
C ASN A 7 10.41 10.52 15.94
N LYS A 8 9.92 10.27 14.71
CA LYS A 8 10.79 9.91 13.57
C LYS A 8 11.10 11.09 12.67
N ASN A 9 10.31 12.17 12.72
CA ASN A 9 10.39 13.33 11.85
C ASN A 9 10.60 12.96 10.37
N VAL A 10 9.69 12.15 9.82
CA VAL A 10 9.77 11.63 8.45
C VAL A 10 8.91 12.47 7.52
N ASP A 11 9.45 12.92 6.39
CA ASP A 11 8.62 13.49 5.33
C ASP A 11 7.78 12.36 4.70
N ILE A 12 6.47 12.42 4.95
CA ILE A 12 5.52 11.39 4.53
C ILE A 12 5.45 11.28 3.01
N SER A 13 5.71 12.38 2.28
CA SER A 13 5.74 12.35 0.82
C SER A 13 6.83 11.42 0.29
N LEU A 14 7.96 11.31 1.01
CA LEU A 14 9.09 10.45 0.66
C LEU A 14 8.83 8.96 0.96
N LEU A 15 7.81 8.62 1.75
CA LEU A 15 7.43 7.22 1.99
C LEU A 15 6.69 6.59 0.80
N SER A 16 5.97 7.40 0.02
CA SER A 16 5.17 6.91 -1.11
C SER A 16 6.03 6.19 -2.16
N SER A 17 7.20 6.74 -2.52
CA SER A 17 8.06 6.22 -3.58
C SER A 17 8.71 4.86 -3.23
N PRO A 18 9.31 4.65 -2.05
CA PRO A 18 9.78 3.33 -1.63
C PRO A 18 8.68 2.27 -1.57
N ILE A 19 7.49 2.64 -1.10
CA ILE A 19 6.33 1.73 -1.02
C ILE A 19 5.87 1.34 -2.43
N GLU A 20 5.74 2.31 -3.34
CA GLU A 20 5.45 2.03 -4.74
C GLU A 20 6.49 1.09 -5.35
N LYS A 21 7.78 1.38 -5.16
CA LYS A 21 8.88 0.55 -5.69
C LYS A 21 8.84 -0.88 -5.12
N PHE A 22 8.50 -1.05 -3.84
CA PHE A 22 8.33 -2.37 -3.22
C PHE A 22 7.31 -3.23 -3.96
N PHE A 23 6.19 -2.64 -4.38
CA PHE A 23 5.13 -3.35 -5.11
C PHE A 23 5.47 -3.54 -6.59
N VAL A 24 5.99 -2.51 -7.26
CA VAL A 24 6.38 -2.57 -8.69
C VAL A 24 7.43 -3.64 -8.92
N THR A 25 8.46 -3.73 -8.07
CA THR A 25 9.52 -4.76 -8.18
C THR A 25 9.00 -6.19 -7.99
N ARG A 26 7.85 -6.35 -7.32
CA ARG A 26 7.14 -7.63 -7.16
C ARG A 26 6.11 -7.89 -8.27
N GLY A 27 6.04 -7.04 -9.28
CA GLY A 27 5.15 -7.17 -10.43
C GLY A 27 3.72 -6.71 -10.19
N PHE A 28 3.49 -5.86 -9.18
CA PHE A 28 2.21 -5.18 -9.01
C PHE A 28 2.14 -3.95 -9.91
N LYS A 29 0.96 -3.69 -10.45
CA LYS A 29 0.58 -2.38 -10.94
C LYS A 29 0.16 -1.53 -9.75
N VAL A 30 0.63 -0.29 -9.68
CA VAL A 30 0.41 0.60 -8.53
C VAL A 30 -0.30 1.87 -8.97
N LEU A 31 -1.17 2.38 -8.11
CA LEU A 31 -1.76 3.71 -8.18
C LEU A 31 -1.50 4.40 -6.85
N VAL A 32 -0.87 5.57 -6.90
CA VAL A 32 -0.65 6.43 -5.73
C VAL A 32 -1.61 7.61 -5.81
N GLU A 33 -2.41 7.80 -4.77
CA GLU A 33 -3.35 8.92 -4.64
C GLU A 33 -2.93 9.78 -3.43
N THR A 34 -2.58 11.04 -3.68
CA THR A 34 -2.39 12.04 -2.62
C THR A 34 -3.76 12.57 -2.22
N LYS A 35 -4.22 12.25 -0.99
CA LYS A 35 -5.49 12.77 -0.46
C LYS A 35 -5.29 14.14 0.20
N SER A 36 -4.15 14.34 0.85
CA SER A 36 -3.71 15.61 1.41
C SER A 36 -2.18 15.62 1.54
N LYS A 37 -1.58 16.69 2.07
CA LYS A 37 -0.14 16.72 2.40
C LYS A 37 0.28 15.66 3.42
N GLU A 38 -0.67 15.20 4.22
CA GLU A 38 -0.48 14.29 5.35
C GLU A 38 -1.17 12.94 5.12
N GLU A 39 -1.64 12.65 3.90
CA GLU A 39 -2.35 11.39 3.61
C GLU A 39 -2.12 10.92 2.18
N TYR A 40 -1.56 9.72 2.07
CA TYR A 40 -1.28 9.02 0.82
C TYR A 40 -1.95 7.65 0.83
N LEU A 41 -2.61 7.32 -0.27
CA LEU A 41 -3.22 6.01 -0.50
C LEU A 41 -2.53 5.35 -1.70
N ILE A 42 -1.90 4.20 -1.45
CA ILE A 42 -1.25 3.39 -2.47
C ILE A 42 -2.11 2.14 -2.69
N THR A 43 -2.70 2.00 -3.87
CA THR A 43 -3.41 0.78 -4.27
C THR A 43 -2.50 -0.04 -5.18
N ALA A 44 -2.21 -1.28 -4.82
CA ALA A 44 -1.35 -2.16 -5.61
C ALA A 44 -2.09 -3.44 -5.99
N VAL A 45 -2.02 -3.82 -7.27
CA VAL A 45 -2.73 -4.98 -7.82
C VAL A 45 -1.84 -5.81 -8.73
N LYS A 46 -1.85 -7.13 -8.51
CA LYS A 46 -1.11 -8.11 -9.31
C LYS A 46 -2.04 -9.23 -9.77
N ARG A 47 -1.99 -9.53 -11.07
CA ARG A 47 -2.70 -10.68 -11.64
C ARG A 47 -1.81 -11.92 -11.56
N MET A 48 -2.38 -13.02 -11.08
CA MET A 48 -1.75 -14.34 -10.97
C MET A 48 -2.64 -15.38 -11.63
N GLY A 49 -2.61 -15.43 -12.96
CA GLY A 49 -3.48 -16.29 -13.76
C GLY A 49 -4.97 -15.98 -13.55
N LYS A 50 -5.68 -16.94 -12.94
CA LYS A 50 -7.09 -16.84 -12.52
C LYS A 50 -7.24 -16.32 -11.09
N ARG A 51 -6.30 -15.52 -10.58
CA ARG A 51 -6.36 -14.87 -9.27
C ARG A 51 -5.87 -13.44 -9.40
N THR A 52 -6.33 -12.58 -8.52
CA THR A 52 -5.85 -11.20 -8.40
C THR A 52 -5.51 -10.95 -6.94
N LEU A 53 -4.29 -10.48 -6.68
CA LEU A 53 -3.91 -9.93 -5.39
C LEU A 53 -4.09 -8.42 -5.47
N ALA A 54 -4.85 -7.87 -4.53
CA ALA A 54 -5.00 -6.43 -4.35
C ALA A 54 -4.68 -6.08 -2.90
N VAL A 55 -3.96 -4.98 -2.70
CA VAL A 55 -3.66 -4.43 -1.38
C VAL A 55 -3.75 -2.90 -1.42
N LYS A 56 -4.01 -2.31 -0.27
CA LYS A 56 -3.98 -0.87 -0.06
C LYS A 56 -3.03 -0.57 1.08
N VAL A 57 -2.15 0.39 0.86
CA VAL A 57 -1.33 0.96 1.90
C VAL A 57 -1.76 2.40 2.08
N LYS A 58 -2.15 2.74 3.30
CA LYS A 58 -2.49 4.10 3.68
C LYS A 58 -1.39 4.63 4.60
N VAL A 59 -0.81 5.77 4.24
CA VAL A 59 0.15 6.48 5.09
C VAL A 59 -0.48 7.80 5.47
N PHE A 60 -0.61 8.09 6.76
CA PHE A 60 -1.25 9.32 7.20
C PHE A 60 -0.78 9.82 8.57
N GLY A 61 -0.86 11.13 8.77
CA GLY A 61 -0.48 11.80 10.01
C GLY A 61 0.58 12.88 9.80
N LYS A 62 1.29 13.24 10.87
CA LYS A 62 2.34 14.26 10.88
C LYS A 62 3.72 13.60 10.83
N PRO A 63 4.78 14.33 10.41
CA PRO A 63 6.14 13.77 10.35
C PRO A 63 6.63 13.07 11.62
N ASP A 64 6.23 13.57 12.80
CA ASP A 64 6.59 12.99 14.11
C ASP A 64 5.54 12.02 14.68
N ASP A 65 4.36 11.96 14.10
CA ASP A 65 3.27 11.07 14.53
C ASP A 65 2.47 10.64 13.29
N PHE A 66 2.84 9.51 12.71
CA PHE A 66 2.17 8.96 11.54
C PHE A 66 1.88 7.47 11.69
N ILE A 67 0.93 7.02 10.88
CA ILE A 67 0.46 5.64 10.82
C ILE A 67 0.64 5.13 9.40
N ILE A 68 1.13 3.91 9.29
CA ILE A 68 1.05 3.13 8.06
C ILE A 68 0.07 2.00 8.31
N GLU A 69 -0.91 1.87 7.43
CA GLU A 69 -1.91 0.82 7.43
C GLU A 69 -1.76 0.00 6.15
N PHE A 70 -1.61 -1.31 6.31
CA PHE A 70 -1.65 -2.29 5.23
C PHE A 70 -2.99 -3.02 5.29
N ALA A 71 -3.76 -2.95 4.22
CA ALA A 71 -5.06 -3.59 4.10
C ALA A 71 -5.09 -4.54 2.90
N SER A 72 -5.78 -5.66 3.09
CA SER A 72 -6.19 -6.58 2.03
C SER A 72 -7.72 -6.60 1.94
N PRO A 73 -8.32 -6.86 0.78
CA PRO A 73 -9.77 -6.96 0.63
C PRO A 73 -10.32 -8.19 1.37
N ASP A 74 -11.39 -7.99 2.12
CA ASP A 74 -12.23 -9.10 2.59
C ASP A 74 -13.08 -9.70 1.46
N GLU A 75 -13.56 -10.91 1.71
CA GLU A 75 -14.30 -11.78 0.78
C GLU A 75 -15.44 -11.08 0.02
N ALA A 76 -16.13 -10.14 0.66
CA ALA A 76 -17.35 -9.51 0.16
C ALA A 76 -17.15 -8.13 -0.51
N SER A 77 -15.94 -7.56 -0.51
CA SER A 77 -15.76 -6.11 -0.79
C SER A 77 -14.64 -5.76 -1.79
N SER A 78 -14.12 -6.72 -2.55
CA SER A 78 -12.96 -6.52 -3.44
C SER A 78 -13.13 -5.42 -4.51
N LEU A 79 -14.33 -5.25 -5.07
CA LEU A 79 -14.62 -4.18 -6.04
C LEU A 79 -14.59 -2.79 -5.40
N LYS A 80 -15.20 -2.64 -4.22
CA LYS A 80 -15.14 -1.40 -3.42
C LYS A 80 -13.72 -1.11 -2.97
N PHE A 81 -12.97 -2.17 -2.64
CA PHE A 81 -11.57 -2.07 -2.28
C PHE A 81 -10.71 -1.56 -3.43
N LEU A 82 -10.98 -1.94 -4.68
CA LEU A 82 -10.20 -1.47 -5.83
C LEU A 82 -10.55 -0.03 -6.27
N GLY A 83 -11.80 0.40 -6.12
CA GLY A 83 -12.20 1.81 -6.28
C GLY A 83 -11.66 2.46 -7.56
N SER A 84 -10.92 3.57 -7.41
CA SER A 84 -10.29 4.36 -8.49
C SER A 84 -9.39 3.54 -9.43
N PHE A 85 -8.82 2.43 -8.96
CA PHE A 85 -7.95 1.57 -9.77
C PHE A 85 -8.71 0.89 -10.92
N LEU A 86 -10.00 0.59 -10.75
CA LEU A 86 -10.87 0.00 -11.78
C LEU A 86 -11.09 0.95 -12.96
N GLN A 87 -11.11 2.26 -12.71
CA GLN A 87 -11.28 3.27 -13.75
C GLN A 87 -10.04 3.34 -14.64
N LEU A 88 -8.85 3.16 -14.07
CA LEU A 88 -7.58 3.29 -14.78
C LEU A 88 -7.30 2.15 -15.76
N ILE A 89 -7.83 0.95 -15.51
CA ILE A 89 -7.56 -0.23 -16.35
C ILE A 89 -8.78 -0.68 -17.16
N GLY A 90 -9.89 0.04 -17.03
CA GLY A 90 -11.13 -0.23 -17.73
C GLY A 90 -11.89 -1.40 -17.12
N PHE A 91 -13.18 -1.19 -16.88
CA PHE A 91 -14.06 -2.16 -16.21
C PHE A 91 -14.11 -3.54 -16.89
N GLY A 92 -13.77 -3.67 -18.18
CA GLY A 92 -13.83 -4.92 -18.95
C GLY A 92 -12.66 -5.89 -18.77
N GLY A 93 -11.49 -5.44 -18.26
CA GLY A 93 -10.27 -6.27 -18.24
C GLY A 93 -10.15 -7.25 -17.07
N TRP A 94 -11.00 -7.11 -16.04
CA TRP A 94 -10.80 -7.74 -14.72
C TRP A 94 -12.03 -8.42 -14.13
N TYR A 95 -13.05 -8.68 -14.95
CA TYR A 95 -14.18 -9.49 -14.50
C TYR A 95 -13.71 -10.90 -14.13
N ALA A 96 -14.07 -11.26 -12.89
CA ALA A 96 -13.69 -12.44 -12.14
C ALA A 96 -12.21 -12.48 -11.74
N TYR A 97 -11.94 -12.77 -10.46
CA TYR A 97 -11.38 -14.08 -10.11
C TYR A 97 -11.20 -14.24 -8.60
N LYS A 98 -11.43 -15.48 -8.14
CA LYS A 98 -11.33 -15.95 -6.76
C LYS A 98 -10.03 -15.47 -6.11
N LEU A 99 -10.16 -14.48 -5.23
CA LEU A 99 -9.19 -14.24 -4.17
C LEU A 99 -9.03 -15.53 -3.38
N ARG A 100 -7.78 -15.87 -3.01
CA ARG A 100 -7.39 -16.41 -1.70
C ARG A 100 -6.25 -17.41 -1.81
N SER A 101 -5.09 -16.97 -1.36
CA SER A 101 -4.42 -17.71 -0.31
C SER A 101 -4.20 -16.70 0.81
N LYS A 102 -4.74 -16.98 2.00
CA LYS A 102 -4.45 -16.20 3.20
C LYS A 102 -2.93 -16.11 3.40
N GLU A 103 -2.22 -17.20 3.12
CA GLU A 103 -0.77 -17.28 3.20
C GLU A 103 -0.06 -16.31 2.25
N LEU A 104 -0.60 -16.03 1.06
CA LEU A 104 -0.02 -15.03 0.15
C LEU A 104 -0.14 -13.61 0.72
N TYR A 105 -1.26 -13.30 1.38
CA TYR A 105 -1.46 -12.02 2.04
C TYR A 105 -0.61 -11.92 3.30
N ASP A 106 -0.60 -12.94 4.15
CA ASP A 106 0.21 -12.99 5.36
C ASP A 106 1.71 -12.88 5.01
N ARG A 107 2.18 -13.58 3.96
CA ARG A 107 3.56 -13.46 3.50
C ARG A 107 3.87 -12.06 2.98
N LEU A 108 3.00 -11.50 2.14
CA LEU A 108 3.20 -10.16 1.57
C LEU A 108 3.19 -9.08 2.66
N GLU A 109 2.32 -9.22 3.65
CA GLU A 109 2.23 -8.33 4.81
C GLU A 109 3.51 -8.40 5.66
N ASN A 110 3.99 -9.61 5.97
CA ASN A 110 5.25 -9.79 6.71
C ASN A 110 6.46 -9.21 5.96
N GLU A 111 6.56 -9.45 4.65
CA GLU A 111 7.60 -8.87 3.81
C GLU A 111 7.51 -7.34 3.75
N PHE A 112 6.29 -6.80 3.70
CA PHE A 112 6.05 -5.37 3.67
C PHE A 112 6.53 -4.70 4.96
N TRP A 113 6.16 -5.25 6.13
CA TRP A 113 6.61 -4.70 7.41
C TRP A 113 8.11 -4.83 7.60
N SER A 114 8.71 -5.95 7.19
CA SER A 114 10.17 -6.13 7.22
C SER A 114 10.91 -5.14 6.31
N PHE A 115 10.26 -4.68 5.23
CA PHE A 115 10.80 -3.67 4.33
C PHE A 115 10.62 -2.24 4.86
N ILE A 116 9.48 -1.94 5.50
CA ILE A 116 9.16 -0.54 5.85
C ILE A 116 9.98 -0.04 7.03
N ASP A 117 10.29 -0.90 8.01
CA ASP A 117 11.07 -0.52 9.20
C ASP A 117 12.44 0.09 8.86
N PRO A 118 13.28 -0.53 8.01
CA PRO A 118 14.55 0.07 7.61
C PRO A 118 14.35 1.31 6.73
N VAL A 119 13.27 1.40 5.94
CA VAL A 119 12.96 2.58 5.13
C VAL A 119 12.64 3.78 6.02
N VAL A 120 11.76 3.61 7.00
CA VAL A 120 11.40 4.65 7.98
C VAL A 120 12.64 5.08 8.76
N SER A 121 13.47 4.13 9.16
CA SER A 121 14.71 4.43 9.89
C SER A 121 15.68 5.26 9.04
N ARG A 122 15.83 4.95 7.76
CA ARG A 122 16.67 5.72 6.82
C ARG A 122 16.11 7.12 6.55
N LEU A 123 14.79 7.27 6.52
CA LEU A 123 14.13 8.56 6.30
C LEU A 123 13.96 9.37 7.59
N SER A 124 14.41 8.87 8.75
CA SER A 124 14.25 9.59 10.01
C SER A 124 15.00 10.92 9.97
N GLY A 125 14.34 12.01 10.37
CA GLY A 125 14.89 13.38 10.29
C GLY A 125 14.84 14.03 8.91
N SER A 126 14.18 13.40 7.92
CA SER A 126 14.05 13.94 6.56
C SER A 126 13.08 15.11 6.42
N ALA A 127 12.12 15.25 7.34
CA ALA A 127 11.26 16.42 7.34
C ALA A 127 12.04 17.63 7.87
N SER A 128 12.17 18.67 7.04
CA SER A 128 12.72 19.95 7.48
C SER A 128 11.88 20.54 8.62
N LYS A 129 12.55 21.14 9.60
CA LYS A 129 11.93 21.91 10.69
C LYS A 129 11.08 23.08 10.16
#